data_AF-X1I5N1-F1
#
_entry.id   AF-X1I5N1-F1
#
_cell.length_a   1.000
_cell.length_b   1.000
_cell.length_c   1.000
_cell.angle_alpha   90.00
_cell.angle_beta   90.00
_cell.angle_gamma   90.00
#
_symmetry.space_group_name_H-M   'P 1'
#
loop_
_entity.id
_entity.type
_entity.pdbx_description
1 polymer ?
#
loop_
_entity_poly.entity_id
_entity_poly.type
_entity_poly.pdbx_seq_one_letter_code
_entity_poly.pdbx_strand_id
1 'polypeptide(L)'
;MKEISLSIKIYIGLIITLAILAAINVFLPQGSFLPILPEQELPAPKPVLALVNAAIMLILYGGLGFLGLKLSQKLGFADIWDTKISKRQRFLIPALIGIGIGIFFILADAILSQFHTLGAFPHPPFPTSLATSAVAGIGEELIFRLFFISFWVWLISYVILKRDGKIRFFG
;
A
#
# COMPACT_ATOMS: atom_id res chain seq x y z
N MET A 1 19.69 19.12 -17.66
CA MET A 1 18.65 18.12 -17.30
C MET A 1 18.40 18.25 -15.81
N LYS A 2 17.16 18.50 -15.37
CA LYS A 2 16.86 18.65 -13.93
C LYS A 2 17.05 17.29 -13.26
N GLU A 3 17.99 17.18 -12.33
CA GLU A 3 18.19 15.98 -11.50
C GLU A 3 16.85 15.54 -10.91
N ILE A 4 16.41 14.31 -11.20
CA ILE A 4 15.19 13.75 -10.61
C ILE A 4 15.42 13.63 -9.10
N SER A 5 14.51 14.17 -8.28
CA SER A 5 14.65 14.11 -6.83
C SER A 5 14.66 12.66 -6.35
N LEU A 6 15.43 12.39 -5.28
CA LEU A 6 15.57 11.05 -4.72
C LEU A 6 14.21 10.42 -4.38
N SER A 7 13.27 11.22 -3.87
CA SER A 7 11.89 10.80 -3.56
C SER A 7 11.12 10.31 -4.79
N ILE A 8 11.30 10.95 -5.95
CA ILE A 8 10.68 10.47 -7.20
C ILE A 8 11.33 9.15 -7.66
N LYS A 9 12.66 8.99 -7.53
CA LYS A 9 13.33 7.73 -7.86
C LYS A 9 12.83 6.58 -7.00
N ILE A 10 12.68 6.81 -5.69
CA ILE A 10 12.16 5.82 -4.74
C ILE A 10 10.70 5.51 -5.03
N TYR A 11 9.89 6.53 -5.31
CA TYR A 11 8.49 6.37 -5.70
C TYR A 11 8.35 5.47 -6.93
N ILE A 12 9.09 5.76 -8.00
CA ILE A 12 9.08 4.94 -9.22
C ILE A 12 9.50 3.50 -8.91
N GLY A 13 10.54 3.31 -8.11
CA GLY A 13 10.97 1.99 -7.66
C GLY A 13 9.85 1.21 -6.96
N LEU A 14 9.15 1.85 -6.01
CA LEU A 14 8.04 1.24 -5.29
C LEU A 14 6.86 0.87 -6.21
N ILE A 15 6.51 1.71 -7.17
CA ILE A 15 5.45 1.41 -8.14
C ILE A 15 5.81 0.24 -9.04
N ILE A 16 7.06 0.18 -9.51
CA ILE A 16 7.54 -0.95 -10.32
C ILE A 16 7.50 -2.23 -9.49
N THR A 17 8.00 -2.21 -8.25
CA THR A 17 7.93 -3.35 -7.34
C THR A 17 6.48 -3.79 -7.10
N LEU A 18 5.57 -2.85 -6.86
CA LEU A 18 4.14 -3.14 -6.67
C LEU A 18 3.53 -3.82 -7.90
N ALA A 19 3.79 -3.31 -9.10
CA ALA A 19 3.28 -3.87 -10.34
C ALA A 19 3.82 -5.30 -10.60
N ILE A 20 5.12 -5.51 -10.36
CA ILE A 20 5.74 -6.84 -10.49
C ILE A 20 5.15 -7.81 -9.47
N LEU A 21 5.05 -7.41 -8.20
CA LEU A 21 4.47 -8.26 -7.16
C LEU A 21 3.00 -8.60 -7.46
N ALA A 22 2.23 -7.65 -7.96
CA ALA A 22 0.84 -7.87 -8.35
C ALA A 22 0.71 -8.86 -9.53
N ALA A 23 1.60 -8.80 -10.51
CA ALA A 23 1.65 -9.80 -11.59
C ALA A 23 2.03 -11.19 -11.06
N ILE A 24 3.08 -11.28 -10.24
CA ILE A 24 3.53 -12.54 -9.65
C ILE A 24 2.42 -13.17 -8.81
N ASN A 25 1.67 -12.36 -8.05
CA ASN A 25 0.60 -12.84 -7.18
C ASN A 25 -0.47 -13.65 -7.92
N VAL A 26 -0.73 -13.36 -9.21
CA VAL A 26 -1.70 -14.09 -10.04
C VAL A 26 -1.26 -15.53 -10.33
N PHE A 27 0.04 -15.79 -10.32
CA PHE A 27 0.59 -17.13 -10.55
C PHE A 27 0.72 -17.95 -9.25
N LEU A 28 0.57 -17.31 -8.09
CA LEU A 28 0.65 -17.98 -6.80
C LEU A 28 -0.66 -18.68 -6.44
N PRO A 29 -0.63 -19.70 -5.56
CA PRO A 29 -1.83 -20.37 -5.10
C PRO A 29 -2.79 -19.39 -4.41
N GLN A 30 -3.91 -19.11 -5.06
CA GLN A 30 -5.00 -18.35 -4.47
C GLN A 30 -5.81 -19.36 -3.65
N GLY A 31 -5.61 -19.41 -2.33
CA GLY A 31 -6.33 -20.36 -1.48
C GLY A 31 -7.84 -20.18 -1.60
N SER A 32 -8.61 -21.23 -1.28
CA SER A 32 -10.07 -21.14 -1.25
C SER A 32 -10.51 -20.26 -0.07
N PHE A 33 -10.98 -19.04 -0.35
CA PHE A 33 -11.51 -18.13 0.69
C PHE A 33 -12.78 -18.68 1.36
N LEU A 34 -13.45 -19.67 0.74
CA LEU A 34 -14.57 -20.43 1.31
C LEU A 34 -14.46 -21.89 0.84
N PRO A 35 -14.52 -22.90 1.75
CA PRO A 35 -14.54 -24.31 1.36
C PRO A 35 -15.80 -24.74 0.58
N ILE A 36 -16.79 -23.84 0.48
CA ILE A 36 -18.15 -24.13 0.02
C ILE A 36 -18.36 -23.68 -1.44
N LEU A 37 -17.50 -22.81 -1.97
CA LEU A 37 -17.63 -22.33 -3.35
C LEU A 37 -16.69 -23.13 -4.26
N PRO A 38 -17.18 -23.63 -5.41
CA PRO A 38 -16.32 -24.25 -6.41
C PRO A 38 -15.24 -23.26 -6.85
N GLU A 39 -14.03 -23.77 -7.17
CA GLU A 39 -12.97 -22.95 -7.74
C GLU A 39 -13.54 -22.18 -8.93
N GLN A 40 -13.64 -20.87 -8.77
CA GLN A 40 -14.25 -20.02 -9.78
C GLN A 40 -13.33 -20.05 -11.00
N GLU A 41 -13.85 -20.53 -12.13
CA GLU A 41 -13.11 -20.48 -13.39
C GLU A 41 -12.65 -19.05 -13.64
N LEU A 42 -11.35 -18.88 -13.88
CA LEU A 42 -10.79 -17.56 -14.08
C LEU A 42 -11.44 -16.95 -15.34
N PRO A 43 -11.91 -15.69 -15.28
CA PRO A 43 -12.60 -15.05 -16.40
C PRO A 43 -11.70 -14.82 -17.63
N ALA A 44 -10.38 -15.02 -17.47
CA ALA A 44 -9.38 -14.91 -18.52
C ALA A 44 -8.15 -15.78 -18.18
N PRO A 45 -7.28 -16.07 -19.17
CA PRO A 45 -6.03 -16.75 -18.92
C PRO A 45 -5.15 -16.01 -17.90
N LYS A 46 -4.44 -16.75 -17.03
CA LYS A 46 -3.57 -16.19 -15.97
C LYS A 46 -2.60 -15.11 -16.47
N PRO A 47 -1.93 -15.23 -17.63
CA PRO A 47 -1.04 -14.19 -18.12
C PRO A 47 -1.75 -12.86 -18.43
N VAL A 48 -2.99 -12.92 -18.92
CA VAL A 48 -3.81 -11.74 -19.21
C VAL A 48 -4.19 -11.05 -17.90
N LEU A 49 -4.63 -11.80 -16.89
CA LEU A 49 -4.94 -11.26 -15.57
C LEU A 49 -3.70 -10.66 -14.88
N ALA A 50 -2.54 -11.29 -14.99
CA ALA A 50 -1.29 -10.78 -14.45
C ALA A 50 -0.91 -9.44 -15.09
N LEU A 51 -1.04 -9.33 -16.42
CA LEU A 51 -0.78 -8.09 -17.15
C LEU A 51 -1.76 -6.98 -16.76
N VAL A 52 -3.05 -7.30 -16.66
CA VAL A 52 -4.09 -6.34 -16.23
C VAL A 52 -3.83 -5.86 -14.81
N ASN A 53 -3.52 -6.76 -13.87
CA ASN A 53 -3.20 -6.38 -12.49
C ASN A 53 -1.96 -5.49 -12.40
N ALA A 54 -0.90 -5.83 -13.13
CA ALA A 54 0.29 -4.98 -13.22
C ALA A 54 -0.04 -3.60 -13.81
N ALA A 55 -0.83 -3.55 -14.88
CA ALA A 55 -1.24 -2.30 -15.51
C ALA A 55 -2.10 -1.44 -14.58
N ILE A 56 -3.04 -2.03 -13.84
CA ILE A 56 -3.83 -1.32 -12.83
C ILE A 56 -2.91 -0.73 -11.75
N MET A 57 -1.98 -1.52 -11.21
CA MET A 57 -1.05 -1.02 -10.20
C MET A 57 -0.12 0.08 -10.74
N LEU A 58 0.35 -0.05 -11.97
CA LEU A 58 1.24 0.93 -12.59
C LEU A 58 0.50 2.23 -12.91
N ILE A 59 -0.67 2.14 -13.55
CA ILE A 59 -1.38 3.29 -14.11
C ILE A 59 -2.29 3.91 -13.06
N LEU A 60 -3.15 3.12 -12.41
CA LEU A 60 -4.11 3.64 -11.45
C LEU A 60 -3.42 3.97 -10.13
N TYR A 61 -2.78 3.00 -9.49
CA TYR A 61 -2.11 3.25 -8.20
C TYR A 61 -0.90 4.17 -8.39
N GLY A 62 -0.09 3.92 -9.41
CA GLY A 62 1.05 4.78 -9.74
C GLY A 62 0.66 6.19 -10.22
N GLY A 63 -0.47 6.36 -10.90
CA GLY A 63 -0.98 7.67 -11.30
C GLY A 63 -1.54 8.45 -10.11
N LEU A 64 -2.39 7.81 -9.30
CA LEU A 64 -3.00 8.41 -8.11
C LEU A 64 -1.94 8.75 -7.07
N GLY A 65 -1.02 7.84 -6.78
CA GLY A 65 0.08 8.09 -5.85
C GLY A 65 0.98 9.24 -6.31
N PHE A 66 1.21 9.40 -7.61
CA PHE A 66 2.04 10.49 -8.14
C PHE A 66 1.34 11.83 -8.04
N LEU A 67 0.02 11.86 -8.30
CA LEU A 67 -0.79 13.04 -8.07
C LEU A 67 -0.79 13.40 -6.57
N GLY A 68 -0.92 12.41 -5.70
CA GLY A 68 -0.78 12.54 -4.25
C GLY A 68 0.56 13.16 -3.85
N LEU A 69 1.68 12.66 -4.38
CA LEU A 69 3.02 13.19 -4.12
C LEU A 69 3.14 14.67 -4.50
N LYS A 70 2.64 15.05 -5.68
CA LYS A 70 2.65 16.46 -6.11
C LYS A 70 1.81 17.35 -5.20
N LEU A 71 0.65 16.87 -4.75
CA LEU A 71 -0.21 17.60 -3.82
C LEU A 71 0.45 17.72 -2.45
N SER A 72 1.05 16.64 -1.95
CA SER A 72 1.80 16.59 -0.70
C SER A 72 2.92 17.64 -0.67
N GLN A 73 3.72 17.71 -1.75
CA GLN A 73 4.78 18.71 -1.90
C GLN A 73 4.23 20.14 -1.94
N LYS A 74 3.09 20.35 -2.60
CA LYS A 74 2.43 21.67 -2.66
C LYS A 74 1.88 22.09 -1.29
N LEU A 75 1.43 21.14 -0.48
CA LEU A 75 0.92 21.35 0.88
C LEU A 75 2.02 21.53 1.93
N GLY A 76 3.29 21.32 1.56
CA GLY A 76 4.43 21.42 2.48
C GLY A 76 4.50 20.27 3.47
N PHE A 77 3.95 19.10 3.14
CA PHE A 77 4.17 17.88 3.92
C PHE A 77 5.63 17.42 3.81
N ALA A 78 6.05 16.61 4.79
CA ALA A 78 7.37 16.00 4.78
C ALA A 78 7.55 15.15 3.51
N ASP A 79 8.71 15.27 2.87
CA ASP A 79 9.03 14.48 1.69
C ASP A 79 9.22 13.01 2.05
N ILE A 80 8.97 12.11 1.10
CA ILE A 80 9.11 10.64 1.29
C ILE A 80 10.49 10.30 1.85
N TRP A 81 11.50 11.05 1.41
CA TRP A 81 12.89 10.86 1.82
C TRP A 81 13.47 12.07 2.57
N ASP A 82 12.82 12.48 3.65
CA ASP A 82 13.33 13.55 4.53
C ASP A 82 14.69 13.19 5.17
N THR A 83 15.70 14.04 5.04
CA THR A 83 17.04 13.85 5.61
C THR A 83 17.08 14.02 7.12
N LYS A 84 16.06 14.64 7.73
CA LYS A 84 15.94 14.81 9.18
C LYS A 84 15.67 13.49 9.92
N ILE A 85 15.12 12.49 9.21
CA ILE A 85 14.76 11.20 9.81
C ILE A 85 15.94 10.22 9.69
N SER A 86 16.38 9.69 10.82
CA SER A 86 17.45 8.69 10.86
C SER A 86 17.01 7.35 10.24
N LYS A 87 17.97 6.58 9.72
CA LYS A 87 17.69 5.23 9.16
C LYS A 87 17.00 4.31 10.17
N ARG A 88 17.32 4.44 11.48
CA ARG A 88 16.66 3.66 12.55
C ARG A 88 15.19 4.02 12.69
N GLN A 89 14.85 5.31 12.70
CA GLN A 89 13.46 5.76 12.77
C GLN A 89 12.66 5.42 11.51
N ARG A 90 13.31 5.41 10.34
CA ARG A 90 12.65 5.08 9.07
C ARG A 90 12.36 3.60 8.91
N PHE A 91 13.26 2.71 9.33
CA PHE A 91 13.15 1.28 9.03
C PHE A 91 13.03 0.41 10.29
N LEU A 92 13.89 0.60 11.28
CA LEU A 92 13.97 -0.30 12.43
C LEU A 92 12.73 -0.15 13.34
N ILE A 93 12.35 1.08 13.68
CA ILE A 93 11.20 1.32 14.57
C ILE A 93 9.90 0.82 13.94
N PRO A 94 9.54 1.18 12.69
CA PRO A 94 8.31 0.68 12.07
C PRO A 94 8.32 -0.84 11.89
N ALA A 95 9.47 -1.44 11.57
CA ALA A 95 9.58 -2.89 11.46
C ALA A 95 9.33 -3.60 12.80
N LEU A 96 9.93 -3.11 13.90
CA LEU A 96 9.71 -3.69 15.23
C LEU A 96 8.26 -3.54 15.69
N ILE A 97 7.66 -2.37 15.47
CA ILE A 97 6.23 -2.14 15.79
C ILE A 97 5.34 -3.05 14.95
N GLY A 98 5.60 -3.15 13.64
CA GLY A 98 4.85 -4.03 12.74
C GLY A 98 4.95 -5.51 13.13
N ILE A 99 6.15 -5.99 13.49
CA ILE A 99 6.35 -7.35 13.99
C ILE A 99 5.58 -7.57 15.30
N GLY A 100 5.66 -6.63 16.24
CA GLY A 100 4.96 -6.73 17.52
C GLY A 100 3.44 -6.78 17.35
N ILE A 101 2.89 -5.90 16.52
CA ILE A 101 1.44 -5.89 16.19
C ILE A 101 1.05 -7.18 15.46
N GLY A 102 1.86 -7.67 14.52
CA GLY A 102 1.61 -8.91 13.81
C GLY A 102 1.57 -10.13 14.76
N ILE A 103 2.56 -10.25 15.64
CA ILE A 103 2.59 -11.32 16.66
C ILE A 103 1.36 -11.22 17.58
N PHE A 104 1.01 -10.00 18.01
CA PHE A 104 -0.17 -9.79 18.83
C PHE A 104 -1.45 -10.28 18.14
N PHE A 105 -1.66 -9.96 16.87
CA PHE A 105 -2.84 -10.44 16.12
C PHE A 105 -2.85 -11.97 15.95
N ILE A 106 -1.71 -12.60 15.69
CA ILE A 106 -1.60 -14.05 15.61
C ILE A 106 -1.97 -14.71 16.94
N LEU A 107 -1.45 -14.19 18.05
CA LEU A 107 -1.77 -14.73 19.38
C LEU A 107 -3.23 -14.49 19.76
N ALA A 108 -3.77 -13.32 19.45
CA ALA A 108 -5.17 -13.00 19.69
C ALA A 108 -6.10 -13.96 18.93
N ASP A 109 -5.82 -14.23 17.65
CA ASP A 109 -6.57 -15.19 16.84
C ASP A 109 -6.45 -16.62 17.39
N ALA A 110 -5.24 -17.05 17.78
CA ALA A 110 -5.01 -18.38 18.36
C ALA A 110 -5.75 -18.58 19.70
N ILE A 111 -5.89 -17.53 20.51
CA ILE A 111 -6.65 -17.59 21.76
C ILE A 111 -8.15 -17.54 21.48
N LEU A 112 -8.61 -16.60 20.65
CA LEU A 112 -10.03 -16.41 20.34
C LEU A 112 -10.65 -17.58 19.60
N SER A 113 -9.90 -18.26 18.74
CA SER A 113 -10.34 -19.46 18.04
C SER A 113 -10.70 -20.63 18.96
N GLN A 114 -10.22 -20.64 20.21
CA GLN A 114 -10.68 -21.60 21.22
C GLN A 114 -12.10 -21.31 21.70
N PHE A 115 -12.58 -20.08 21.54
CA PHE A 115 -13.88 -19.61 22.01
C PHE A 115 -14.94 -19.51 20.91
N HIS A 116 -14.58 -19.72 19.64
CA HIS A 116 -15.52 -19.68 18.52
C HIS A 116 -15.30 -20.79 17.50
N THR A 117 -16.38 -21.29 16.90
CA THR A 117 -16.33 -22.33 15.85
C THR A 117 -16.10 -21.77 14.44
N LEU A 118 -15.83 -20.46 14.32
CA LEU A 118 -15.68 -19.76 13.04
C LEU A 118 -14.39 -20.12 12.26
N GLY A 119 -13.54 -20.98 12.81
CA GLY A 119 -12.22 -21.32 12.22
C GLY A 119 -11.23 -20.16 12.31
N ALA A 120 -10.05 -20.32 11.71
CA ALA A 120 -9.07 -19.25 11.59
C ALA A 120 -9.52 -18.21 10.54
N PHE A 121 -9.07 -16.96 10.67
CA PHE A 121 -9.35 -15.94 9.66
C PHE A 121 -8.87 -16.39 8.27
N PRO A 122 -9.66 -16.13 7.21
CA PRO A 122 -9.26 -16.46 5.86
C PRO A 122 -8.02 -15.63 5.48
N HIS A 123 -6.86 -16.30 5.45
CA HIS A 123 -5.61 -15.71 5.01
C HIS A 123 -5.11 -16.43 3.76
N PRO A 124 -4.45 -15.71 2.82
CA PRO A 124 -3.83 -16.37 1.68
C PRO A 124 -2.84 -17.46 2.16
N PRO A 125 -2.72 -18.59 1.44
CA PRO A 125 -1.77 -19.62 1.81
C PRO A 125 -0.34 -19.11 1.61
N PHE A 126 0.60 -19.72 2.31
CA PHE A 126 2.01 -19.49 2.00
C PHE A 126 2.36 -20.13 0.63
N PRO A 127 3.11 -19.45 -0.26
CA PRO A 127 3.80 -18.17 -0.09
C PRO A 127 3.01 -16.93 -0.54
N THR A 128 1.78 -17.09 -1.04
CA THR A 128 0.89 -16.02 -1.53
C THR A 128 0.65 -14.92 -0.50
N SER A 129 0.60 -15.28 0.79
CA SER A 129 0.48 -14.33 1.89
C SER A 129 1.56 -13.25 1.87
N LEU A 130 2.82 -13.60 1.59
CA LEU A 130 3.91 -12.62 1.53
C LEU A 130 3.72 -11.61 0.41
N ALA A 131 3.39 -12.09 -0.79
CA ALA A 131 3.15 -11.23 -1.95
C ALA A 131 1.92 -10.34 -1.72
N THR A 132 0.83 -10.92 -1.22
CA THR A 132 -0.43 -10.20 -0.96
C THR A 132 -0.24 -9.14 0.13
N SER A 133 0.45 -9.46 1.23
CA SER A 133 0.75 -8.48 2.28
C SER A 133 1.66 -7.35 1.79
N ALA A 134 2.66 -7.64 0.95
CA ALA A 134 3.52 -6.61 0.37
C ALA A 134 2.76 -5.71 -0.61
N VAL A 135 1.93 -6.28 -1.48
CA VAL A 135 1.07 -5.54 -2.41
C VAL A 135 0.08 -4.67 -1.64
N ALA A 136 -0.60 -5.22 -0.64
CA ALA A 136 -1.54 -4.49 0.20
C ALA A 136 -0.84 -3.36 0.96
N GLY A 137 0.27 -3.64 1.65
CA GLY A 137 0.99 -2.63 2.43
C GLY A 137 1.51 -1.47 1.58
N ILE A 138 2.11 -1.75 0.42
CA ILE A 138 2.57 -0.68 -0.48
C ILE A 138 1.37 0.06 -1.10
N GLY A 139 0.35 -0.67 -1.55
CA GLY A 139 -0.84 -0.12 -2.20
C GLY A 139 -1.66 0.78 -1.28
N GLU A 140 -1.90 0.35 -0.04
CA GLU A 140 -2.61 1.13 0.98
C GLU A 140 -1.86 2.43 1.30
N GLU A 141 -0.54 2.39 1.42
CA GLU A 141 0.24 3.58 1.73
C GLU A 141 0.19 4.61 0.58
N LEU A 142 0.23 4.14 -0.67
CA LEU A 142 0.10 4.99 -1.86
C LEU A 142 -1.30 5.63 -1.97
N ILE A 143 -2.34 4.83 -1.79
CA ILE A 143 -3.71 5.29 -1.99
C ILE A 143 -4.17 6.12 -0.79
N PHE A 144 -4.07 5.60 0.42
CA PHE A 144 -4.61 6.28 1.59
C PHE A 144 -3.72 7.42 2.05
N ARG A 145 -2.41 7.20 2.21
CA ARG A 145 -1.55 8.23 2.80
C ARG A 145 -1.06 9.25 1.80
N LEU A 146 -0.58 8.78 0.65
CA LEU A 146 -0.01 9.69 -0.34
C LEU A 146 -1.09 10.39 -1.15
N PHE A 147 -2.11 9.66 -1.64
CA PHE A 147 -3.18 10.27 -2.43
C PHE A 147 -4.30 10.84 -1.56
N PHE A 148 -5.06 10.03 -0.81
CA PHE A 148 -6.28 10.50 -0.14
C PHE A 148 -6.00 11.59 0.90
N ILE A 149 -5.04 11.43 1.82
CA ILE A 149 -4.74 12.47 2.82
C ILE A 149 -4.36 13.78 2.13
N SER A 150 -3.42 13.75 1.18
CA SER A 150 -3.01 14.97 0.47
C SER A 150 -4.13 15.57 -0.37
N PHE A 151 -4.96 14.74 -1.01
CA PHE A 151 -6.10 15.18 -1.79
C PHE A 151 -7.16 15.87 -0.93
N TRP A 152 -7.55 15.26 0.19
CA TRP A 152 -8.57 15.82 1.09
C TRP A 152 -8.10 17.10 1.76
N VAL A 153 -6.85 17.14 2.22
CA VAL A 153 -6.28 18.36 2.81
C VAL A 153 -6.20 19.47 1.76
N TRP A 154 -5.81 19.15 0.53
CA TRP A 154 -5.83 20.11 -0.58
C TRP A 154 -7.26 20.60 -0.88
N LEU A 155 -8.23 19.70 -1.01
CA LEU A 155 -9.62 20.02 -1.32
C LEU A 155 -10.22 20.96 -0.27
N ILE A 156 -10.09 20.60 1.00
CA ILE A 156 -10.64 21.39 2.11
C ILE A 156 -9.93 22.75 2.18
N SER A 157 -8.60 22.77 2.14
CA SER A 157 -7.83 24.01 2.36
C SER A 157 -7.96 25.01 1.22
N TYR A 158 -7.86 24.54 -0.03
CA TYR A 158 -7.82 25.41 -1.20
C TYR A 158 -9.19 25.61 -1.85
N VAL A 159 -10.01 24.57 -1.94
CA VAL A 159 -11.30 24.67 -2.66
C VAL A 159 -12.39 25.17 -1.73
N ILE A 160 -12.53 24.58 -0.54
CA ILE A 160 -13.61 24.94 0.40
C ILE A 160 -13.28 26.22 1.15
N LEU A 161 -12.12 26.25 1.82
CA LEU A 161 -11.76 27.37 2.70
C LEU A 161 -11.14 28.57 1.97
N LYS A 162 -10.83 28.43 0.67
CA LYS A 162 -10.18 29.46 -0.18
C LYS A 162 -9.01 30.16 0.52
N ARG A 163 -8.27 29.45 1.37
CA ARG A 163 -7.12 30.05 2.05
C ARG A 163 -5.96 30.11 1.06
N ASP A 164 -5.39 31.31 0.89
CA ASP A 164 -4.17 31.51 0.11
C ASP A 164 -3.08 30.58 0.64
N GLY A 165 -2.36 29.92 -0.27
CA GLY A 165 -1.52 28.73 -0.06
C GLY A 165 -0.31 28.83 0.87
N LYS A 166 -0.42 29.57 1.97
CA LYS A 166 0.56 29.77 3.04
C LYS A 166 0.26 28.96 4.30
N ILE A 167 -0.60 27.95 4.26
CA ILE A 167 -0.76 27.07 5.42
C ILE A 167 0.40 26.08 5.46
N ARG A 168 1.45 26.43 6.20
CA ARG A 168 2.42 25.47 6.71
C ARG A 168 1.76 24.73 7.86
N PHE A 169 1.12 23.60 7.59
CA PHE A 169 0.49 22.78 8.64
C PHE A 169 1.52 22.16 9.60
N PHE A 170 2.76 21.95 9.15
CA PHE A 170 3.84 21.39 9.95
C PHE A 170 5.11 22.21 9.69
N GLY A 171 5.43 23.12 10.62
CA GLY A 171 6.68 23.88 10.68
C GLY A 171 7.53 23.38 11.83
#